data_AF-A0AAV1U320-F1
#
_entry.id   AF-A0AAV1U320-F1
#
_cell.length_a   1.000
_cell.length_b   1.000
_cell.length_c   1.000
_cell.angle_alpha   90.00
_cell.angle_beta   90.00
_cell.angle_gamma   90.00
#
_symmetry.space_group_name_H-M   'P 1'
#
loop_
_entity.id
_entity.type
_entity.pdbx_description
1 polymer ?
#
loop_
_entity_poly.entity_id
_entity_poly.type
_entity_poly.pdbx_seq_one_letter_code
_entity_poly.pdbx_strand_id
1 'polypeptide(L)'
;MINQNVAKITLPRALLKLHPSFNIDLLSHFVPNPVRFNSRSAPESVPVKLDEATGDELHIVEALVKKRMVSRQPEWLVRWHGLP
;
A
#
# COMPACT_ATOMS: atom_id res chain seq x y z
N MET A 1 -17.71 6.92 -31.49
CA MET A 1 -18.40 7.89 -30.62
C MET A 1 -17.56 8.06 -29.36
N ILE A 2 -17.07 9.26 -29.07
CA ILE A 2 -16.37 9.52 -27.81
C ILE A 2 -17.45 9.53 -26.72
N ASN A 3 -17.30 8.66 -25.71
CA ASN A 3 -18.17 8.66 -24.55
C ASN A 3 -18.10 10.06 -23.91
N GLN A 4 -19.26 10.68 -23.65
CA GLN A 4 -19.37 12.05 -23.14
C GLN A 4 -18.65 12.22 -21.78
N ASN A 5 -18.43 11.11 -21.08
CA ASN A 5 -17.74 11.02 -19.80
C ASN A 5 -16.21 10.82 -19.93
N VAL A 6 -15.61 11.14 -21.08
CA VAL A 6 -14.16 11.01 -21.29
C VAL A 6 -13.54 12.38 -21.53
N ALA A 7 -12.61 12.78 -20.67
CA ALA A 7 -11.80 13.98 -20.84
C ALA A 7 -10.40 13.62 -21.33
N LYS A 8 -9.88 14.39 -22.30
CA LYS A 8 -8.49 14.32 -22.72
C LYS A 8 -7.68 15.38 -21.99
N ILE A 9 -6.68 14.97 -21.22
CA ILE A 9 -5.82 15.88 -20.45
C ILE A 9 -4.38 15.86 -20.97
N THR A 10 -3.69 16.99 -20.80
CA THR A 10 -2.26 17.09 -21.10
C THR A 10 -1.46 16.51 -19.94
N LEU A 11 -0.75 15.41 -20.20
CA LEU A 11 0.03 14.72 -19.18
C LEU A 11 1.45 15.30 -19.07
N PRO A 12 2.01 15.40 -17.85
CA PRO A 12 3.41 15.76 -17.65
C PRO A 12 4.34 14.67 -18.22
N ARG A 13 5.60 15.04 -18.49
CA ARG A 13 6.60 14.14 -19.12
C ARG A 13 6.73 12.78 -18.43
N ALA A 14 6.63 12.75 -17.09
CA ALA A 14 6.71 11.53 -16.30
C ALA A 14 5.57 10.52 -16.59
N LEU A 15 4.42 11.00 -17.08
CA LEU A 15 3.22 10.21 -17.32
C LEU A 15 2.90 10.01 -18.81
N LEU A 16 3.83 10.34 -19.71
CA LEU A 16 3.62 10.21 -21.17
C LEU A 16 3.34 8.78 -21.64
N LYS A 17 3.68 7.77 -20.82
CA LYS A 17 3.36 6.36 -21.10
C LYS A 17 1.86 6.04 -20.96
N LEU A 18 1.11 6.87 -20.22
CA LEU A 18 -0.33 6.68 -20.02
C LEU A 18 -1.12 7.30 -21.18
N HIS A 19 -2.26 6.70 -21.49
CA HIS A 19 -3.18 7.26 -22.47
C HIS A 19 -3.80 8.56 -21.91
N PRO A 20 -3.85 9.67 -22.68
CA PRO A 20 -4.28 10.97 -22.17
C PRO A 20 -5.80 11.11 -21.96
N SER A 21 -6.59 10.10 -22.32
CA SER A 21 -8.05 10.11 -22.15
C SER A 21 -8.45 9.34 -20.89
N PHE A 22 -9.19 10.02 -20.01
CA PHE A 22 -9.63 9.47 -18.71
C PHE A 22 -11.14 9.62 -18.56
N ASN A 23 -11.74 8.68 -17.83
CA ASN A 23 -13.14 8.76 -17.41
C ASN A 23 -13.28 9.81 -16.30
N ILE A 24 -14.14 10.81 -16.50
CA ILE A 24 -14.27 11.96 -15.59
C ILE A 24 -14.86 11.52 -14.25
N ASP A 25 -15.83 10.60 -14.25
CA ASP A 25 -16.46 10.07 -13.02
C ASP A 25 -15.47 9.33 -12.10
N LEU A 26 -14.33 8.87 -12.64
CA LEU A 26 -13.28 8.20 -11.86
C LEU A 26 -12.22 9.17 -11.33
N LEU A 27 -12.24 10.44 -11.74
CA LEU A 27 -11.28 11.43 -11.26
C LEU A 27 -11.77 12.00 -9.92
N SER A 28 -10.86 12.03 -8.95
CA SER A 28 -11.09 12.68 -7.66
C SER A 28 -10.21 13.92 -7.52
N HIS A 29 -10.69 14.90 -6.75
CA HIS A 29 -9.92 16.11 -6.47
C HIS A 29 -8.64 15.76 -5.71
N PHE A 30 -7.48 16.09 -6.29
CA PHE A 30 -6.20 15.91 -5.62
C PHE A 30 -6.08 16.88 -4.44
N VAL A 31 -5.91 16.33 -3.23
CA VAL A 31 -5.63 17.11 -2.03
C VAL A 31 -4.13 17.09 -1.78
N PRO A 32 -3.42 18.23 -1.91
CA PRO A 32 -1.99 18.27 -1.67
C PRO A 32 -1.68 17.94 -0.20
N ASN A 33 -0.55 17.29 0.02
CA ASN A 33 -0.08 16.99 1.38
C ASN A 33 0.12 18.32 2.15
N PRO A 34 -0.50 18.51 3.33
CA PRO A 34 -0.27 19.69 4.15
C PRO A 34 1.21 19.90 4.45
N VAL A 35 1.70 21.14 4.36
CA VAL A 35 3.13 21.49 4.55
C VAL A 35 3.70 20.96 5.86
N ARG A 36 2.88 20.90 6.92
CA ARG A 36 3.22 20.33 8.23
C ARG A 36 3.63 18.85 8.21
N PHE A 37 3.35 18.13 7.13
CA PHE A 37 3.70 16.72 6.95
C PHE A 37 4.82 16.48 5.93
N ASN A 38 5.43 17.53 5.37
CA ASN A 38 6.53 17.38 4.40
C ASN A 38 7.80 16.77 5.00
N SER A 39 7.98 16.89 6.32
CA SER A 39 9.09 16.28 7.05
C SER A 39 8.86 14.81 7.40
N ARG A 40 7.64 14.29 7.23
CA ARG A 40 7.35 12.89 7.49
C ARG A 40 7.89 12.08 6.32
N SER A 41 8.75 11.10 6.59
CA SER A 41 9.08 10.09 5.57
C SER A 41 7.79 9.46 5.09
N ALA A 42 7.68 9.23 3.77
CA ALA A 42 6.63 8.38 3.25
C ALA A 42 6.71 7.06 4.04
N PRO A 43 5.57 6.51 4.53
CA PRO A 43 5.61 5.20 5.17
C PRO A 43 6.29 4.26 4.20
N GLU A 44 7.40 3.68 4.64
CA GLU A 44 8.08 2.65 3.87
C GLU A 44 7.05 1.55 3.69
N SER A 45 6.55 1.39 2.46
CA SER A 45 5.59 0.34 2.16
C SER A 45 6.31 -0.96 2.43
N VAL A 46 6.01 -1.60 3.56
CA VAL A 46 6.55 -2.92 3.85
C VAL A 46 6.06 -3.82 2.72
N PRO A 47 6.96 -4.40 1.90
CA PRO A 47 6.53 -5.27 0.83
C PRO A 47 5.81 -6.46 1.47
N VAL A 48 4.51 -6.57 1.19
CA VAL A 48 3.67 -7.72 1.50
C VAL A 48 4.28 -8.90 0.74
N LYS A 49 4.97 -9.80 1.46
CA LYS A 49 5.43 -11.05 0.86
C LYS A 49 4.24 -11.98 0.81
N LEU A 50 3.87 -12.45 -0.37
CA LEU A 50 2.80 -13.43 -0.54
C LEU A 50 3.44 -14.80 -0.77
N ASP A 51 2.86 -15.84 -0.22
CA ASP A 51 3.19 -17.21 -0.59
C ASP A 51 2.75 -17.48 -2.04
N GLU A 52 3.65 -17.91 -2.91
CA GLU A 52 3.35 -18.15 -4.33
C GLU A 52 2.33 -19.29 -4.53
N ALA A 53 2.25 -20.24 -3.59
CA ALA A 53 1.34 -21.37 -3.68
C ALA A 53 -0.06 -21.07 -3.13
N THR A 54 -0.14 -20.34 -2.02
CA THR A 54 -1.41 -20.13 -1.28
C THR A 54 -1.99 -18.74 -1.46
N GLY A 55 -1.15 -17.75 -1.84
CA GLY A 55 -1.54 -16.33 -1.90
C GLY A 55 -1.65 -15.67 -0.53
N ASP A 56 -1.22 -16.35 0.54
CA ASP A 56 -1.30 -15.85 1.91
C ASP A 56 -0.19 -14.84 2.21
N GLU A 57 -0.52 -13.84 3.04
CA GLU A 57 0.41 -12.79 3.46
C GLU A 57 1.41 -13.31 4.51
N LEU A 58 2.67 -13.41 4.09
CA LEU A 58 3.81 -13.82 4.90
C LEU A 58 4.40 -12.61 5.64
N HIS A 59 4.41 -12.71 6.96
CA HIS A 59 5.03 -11.73 7.83
C HIS A 59 6.39 -12.21 8.34
N ILE A 60 7.38 -11.33 8.34
CA ILE A 60 8.71 -11.64 8.87
C ILE A 60 8.70 -11.45 10.39
N VAL A 61 9.04 -12.52 11.11
CA VAL A 61 9.25 -12.50 12.55
C VAL A 61 10.63 -11.92 12.86
N GLU A 62 10.68 -10.80 13.58
CA GLU A 62 11.94 -10.19 14.03
C GLU A 62 12.43 -10.80 15.35
N ALA A 63 11.55 -10.95 16.33
CA ALA A 63 11.91 -11.53 17.62
C ALA A 63 10.72 -12.21 18.32
N LEU A 64 11.03 -13.20 19.15
CA LEU A 64 10.06 -13.85 20.04
C LEU A 64 10.13 -13.18 21.41
N VAL A 65 9.06 -12.49 21.79
CA VAL A 65 9.04 -11.65 22.99
C VAL A 65 8.65 -12.47 24.22
N LYS A 66 7.61 -13.29 24.10
CA LYS A 66 7.06 -14.04 25.23
C LYS A 66 6.43 -15.34 24.76
N LYS A 67 6.55 -16.39 25.58
CA LYS A 67 5.85 -17.65 25.37
C LYS A 67 4.70 -17.78 26.36
N ARG A 68 3.56 -18.30 25.91
CA ARG A 68 2.45 -18.75 26.75
C ARG A 68 1.97 -20.12 26.29
N MET A 69 1.13 -20.75 27.11
CA MET A 69 0.49 -22.03 26.77
C MET A 69 -1.03 -21.80 26.76
N VAL A 70 -1.67 -22.03 25.61
CA VAL A 70 -3.11 -21.91 25.42
C VAL A 70 -3.61 -23.25 24.92
N SER A 71 -4.59 -23.86 25.60
CA SER A 71 -5.14 -25.17 25.23
C SER A 71 -4.08 -26.26 25.01
N ARG A 72 -3.03 -26.26 25.85
CA ARG A 72 -1.85 -27.15 25.78
C ARG A 72 -0.96 -26.96 24.54
N GLN A 73 -1.19 -25.91 23.75
CA GLN A 73 -0.34 -25.52 22.63
C GLN A 73 0.54 -24.32 23.02
N PRO A 74 1.83 -24.32 22.65
CA PRO A 74 2.70 -23.19 22.87
C PRO A 74 2.39 -22.07 21.87
N GLU A 75 2.05 -20.89 22.37
CA GLU A 75 1.88 -19.68 21.56
C GLU A 75 2.95 -18.66 21.91
N TRP A 76 3.40 -17.92 20.90
CA TRP A 76 4.44 -16.90 21.04
C TRP A 76 3.89 -15.52 20.74
N LEU A 77 4.18 -14.56 21.61
CA LEU A 77 4.09 -13.14 21.30
C LEU A 77 5.31 -12.78 20.47
N VAL A 78 5.06 -12.23 19.29
CA VAL A 78 6.08 -11.98 18.27
C VAL A 78 6.21 -10.48 18.04
N ARG A 79 7.45 -10.01 17.86
CA ARG A 79 7.74 -8.70 17.28
C ARG A 79 7.87 -8.90 15.77
N TRP A 80 7.04 -8.20 15.02
CA TRP A 80 7.01 -8.25 13.56
C TRP A 80 8.01 -7.24 12.99
N HIS A 81 8.70 -7.61 11.92
CA HIS A 81 9.63 -6.69 11.26
C HIS A 81 8.86 -5.56 10.57
N GLY A 82 9.18 -4.31 10.91
CA GLY A 82 8.56 -3.12 10.29
C GLY A 82 7.14 -2.78 10.80
N LEU A 83 6.64 -3.48 11.83
CA LEU A 83 5.38 -3.17 12.50
C LEU A 83 5.64 -2.89 13.99
N PRO A 84 4.85 -1.99 14.62
CA PRO A 84 5.05 -1.58 16.01
C PRO A 84 4.82 -2.70 17.04
#